data_AF-A0A0F9K924-F1
#
_entry.id   AF-A0A0F9K924-F1
#
_cell.length_a   1.000
_cell.length_b   1.000
_cell.length_c   1.000
_cell.angle_alpha   90.00
_cell.angle_beta   90.00
_cell.angle_gamma   90.00
#
_symmetry.space_group_name_H-M   'P 1'
#
loop_
_entity.id
_entity.type
_entity.pdbx_description
1 polymer ?
#
loop_
_entity_poly.entity_id
_entity_poly.type
_entity_poly.pdbx_seq_one_letter_code
_entity_poly.pdbx_strand_id
1 'polypeptide(L)'
;NIQLSLTAGDGIGVLPQNPPQLVHQILSLTKLSGDESVVVKQIAMPLVQALREYCDLTLVTAQCLTKWSEISKNNDLIKLSQDKQTLRSYLKRHQLTDLLVNYPVPLNPQQLIDSLRPLQPRLYDIANSTRQIQDELHLTVEKYQYLWSGKLQNGICSTYLTNIEEGEHLLVFPHHNKRFHLPTNQNSPIILIADGTGVAPFRAFMQEISSDPNREHSVWLILRERTFLNDFLYQTEWRQHLQDGLLSRLDTSFSEDIPVKSIYNIIEDNEDTFKGWLNAGAHLYLSGHKDIFDHLTETLSHASSYSHIWHQLTQQKRLHRNVY
;
A
#
# COMPACT_ATOMS: atom_id res chain seq x y z
N ASN A 1 -6.63 -17.66 -18.26
CA ASN A 1 -6.64 -16.26 -18.74
C ASN A 1 -7.80 -15.52 -18.08
N ILE A 2 -7.54 -14.88 -16.94
CA ILE A 2 -8.50 -13.97 -16.32
C ILE A 2 -8.30 -12.63 -17.04
N GLN A 3 -9.28 -12.19 -17.82
CA GLN A 3 -9.23 -10.85 -18.41
C GLN A 3 -9.60 -9.84 -17.31
N LEU A 4 -8.59 -9.33 -16.62
CA LEU A 4 -8.75 -8.29 -15.61
C LEU A 4 -8.92 -6.96 -16.36
N SER A 5 -10.16 -6.47 -16.52
CA SER A 5 -10.47 -5.20 -17.20
C SER A 5 -9.99 -3.98 -16.40
N LEU A 6 -8.68 -3.89 -16.15
CA LEU A 6 -8.02 -2.84 -15.37
C LEU A 6 -7.51 -1.73 -16.27
N THR A 7 -7.53 -0.50 -15.76
CA THR A 7 -7.05 0.70 -16.45
C THR A 7 -6.03 1.45 -15.60
N ALA A 8 -5.26 2.35 -16.23
CA ALA A 8 -4.28 3.15 -15.51
C ALA A 8 -4.94 3.90 -14.33
N GLY A 9 -4.39 3.71 -13.13
CA GLY A 9 -4.94 4.22 -11.88
C GLY A 9 -5.74 3.21 -11.06
N ASP A 10 -6.08 2.05 -11.62
CA ASP A 10 -6.57 0.91 -10.86
C ASP A 10 -5.42 0.21 -10.12
N GLY A 11 -5.80 -0.64 -9.17
CA GLY A 11 -4.90 -1.51 -8.43
C GLY A 11 -5.28 -2.98 -8.54
N ILE A 12 -4.49 -3.82 -7.89
CA ILE A 12 -4.82 -5.21 -7.63
C ILE A 12 -4.76 -5.51 -6.14
N GLY A 13 -5.65 -6.38 -5.68
CA GLY A 13 -5.52 -7.01 -4.38
C GLY A 13 -4.74 -8.31 -4.50
N VAL A 14 -3.61 -8.39 -3.81
CA VAL A 14 -2.79 -9.60 -3.71
C VAL A 14 -3.13 -10.32 -2.42
N LEU A 15 -3.49 -11.61 -2.51
CA LEU A 15 -3.61 -12.50 -1.36
C LEU A 15 -2.26 -13.19 -1.12
N PRO A 16 -1.54 -12.82 -0.05
CA PRO A 16 -0.23 -13.40 0.20
C PRO A 16 -0.34 -14.75 0.91
N GLN A 17 0.82 -15.40 1.07
CA GLN A 17 0.99 -16.55 1.94
C GLN A 17 1.91 -16.17 3.11
N ASN A 18 1.63 -16.68 4.31
CA ASN A 18 2.52 -16.49 5.44
C ASN A 18 3.87 -17.20 5.19
N PRO A 19 5.00 -16.60 5.64
CA PRO A 19 6.30 -17.25 5.52
C PRO A 19 6.32 -18.61 6.22
N PRO A 20 6.94 -19.65 5.62
CA PRO A 20 7.03 -20.99 6.23
C PRO A 20 7.63 -20.96 7.65
N GLN A 21 8.59 -20.07 7.89
CA GLN A 21 9.25 -19.91 9.19
C GLN A 21 8.27 -19.40 10.26
N LEU A 22 7.37 -18.48 9.90
CA LEU A 22 6.34 -17.98 10.82
C LEU A 22 5.32 -19.08 11.12
N VAL A 23 4.89 -19.85 10.11
CA VAL A 23 3.98 -20.99 10.31
C VAL A 23 4.61 -22.02 11.24
N HIS A 24 5.87 -22.40 10.99
CA HIS A 24 6.61 -23.33 11.84
C HIS A 24 6.74 -22.83 13.28
N GLN A 25 6.98 -21.53 13.48
CA GLN A 25 7.03 -20.93 14.82
C GLN A 25 5.68 -21.08 15.55
N ILE A 26 4.56 -20.83 14.89
CA ILE A 26 3.22 -21.00 15.48
C ILE A 26 2.94 -22.47 15.84
N LEU A 27 3.26 -23.41 14.93
CA LEU A 27 3.10 -24.85 15.17
C LEU A 27 3.94 -25.31 16.37
N SER A 28 5.20 -24.86 16.45
CA SER A 28 6.09 -25.18 17.57
C SER A 28 5.58 -24.65 18.91
N LEU A 29 5.09 -23.40 18.94
CA LEU A 29 4.57 -22.79 20.16
C LEU A 29 3.27 -23.44 20.65
N THR A 30 2.45 -23.93 19.72
CA THR A 30 1.17 -24.60 20.03
C THR A 30 1.31 -26.12 20.19
N LYS A 31 2.49 -26.68 19.91
CA LYS A 31 2.77 -28.13 19.92
C LYS A 31 1.86 -28.94 19.00
N LEU A 32 1.45 -28.34 17.87
CA LEU A 32 0.68 -28.97 16.82
C LEU A 32 1.61 -29.41 15.69
N SER A 33 1.30 -30.50 15.01
CA SER A 33 2.12 -31.04 13.93
C SER A 33 1.97 -30.26 12.62
N GLY A 34 0.77 -29.73 12.35
CA GLY A 34 0.41 -29.09 11.09
C GLY A 34 -0.36 -30.00 10.13
N ASP A 35 -0.30 -31.33 10.34
CA ASP A 35 -1.00 -32.33 9.52
C ASP A 35 -2.47 -32.51 9.94
N GLU A 36 -2.86 -31.98 11.11
CA GLU A 36 -4.20 -32.13 11.60
C GLU A 36 -5.22 -31.47 10.66
N SER A 37 -6.35 -32.14 10.45
CA SER A 37 -7.43 -31.61 9.63
C SER A 37 -8.19 -30.51 10.37
N VAL A 38 -8.33 -29.34 9.73
CA VAL A 38 -9.15 -28.20 10.17
C VAL A 38 -10.12 -27.78 9.09
N VAL A 39 -11.18 -27.08 9.46
CA VAL A 39 -12.19 -26.57 8.52
C VAL A 39 -12.06 -25.05 8.41
N VAL A 40 -11.79 -24.56 7.20
CA VAL A 40 -11.80 -23.14 6.86
C VAL A 40 -12.77 -22.92 5.71
N LYS A 41 -13.71 -21.98 5.88
CA LYS A 41 -14.76 -21.69 4.87
C LYS A 41 -15.48 -22.97 4.36
N GLN A 42 -15.82 -23.88 5.29
CA GLN A 42 -16.48 -25.16 5.03
C GLN A 42 -15.65 -26.19 4.23
N ILE A 43 -14.35 -25.94 4.05
CA ILE A 43 -13.43 -26.85 3.36
C ILE A 43 -12.45 -27.42 4.39
N ALA A 44 -12.35 -28.76 4.44
CA ALA A 44 -11.35 -29.44 5.25
C ALA A 44 -9.97 -29.37 4.59
N MET A 45 -8.94 -29.02 5.36
CA MET A 45 -7.56 -28.89 4.89
C MET A 45 -6.57 -29.13 6.04
N PRO A 46 -5.29 -29.41 5.73
CA PRO A 46 -4.24 -29.47 6.76
C PRO A 46 -4.08 -28.13 7.48
N LEU A 47 -3.82 -28.18 8.80
CA LEU A 47 -3.60 -27.00 9.63
C LEU A 47 -2.49 -26.10 9.07
N VAL A 48 -1.40 -26.70 8.57
CA VAL A 48 -0.28 -25.96 7.96
C VAL A 48 -0.75 -25.11 6.77
N GLN A 49 -1.65 -25.64 5.94
CA GLN A 49 -2.22 -24.91 4.81
C GLN A 49 -3.13 -23.77 5.30
N ALA A 50 -3.99 -24.05 6.28
CA ALA A 50 -4.87 -23.04 6.87
C ALA A 50 -4.08 -21.85 7.45
N LEU A 51 -3.04 -22.13 8.22
CA LEU A 51 -2.14 -21.11 8.78
C LEU A 51 -1.38 -20.35 7.69
N ARG A 52 -0.97 -21.04 6.61
CA ARG A 52 -0.20 -20.42 5.53
C ARG A 52 -1.04 -19.49 4.65
N GLU A 53 -2.29 -19.86 4.35
CA GLU A 53 -3.09 -19.19 3.30
C GLU A 53 -4.28 -18.38 3.83
N TYR A 54 -4.79 -18.69 5.02
CA TYR A 54 -6.10 -18.18 5.46
C TYR A 54 -6.08 -17.37 6.75
N CYS A 55 -5.04 -17.47 7.58
CA CYS A 55 -4.99 -16.84 8.89
C CYS A 55 -3.95 -15.72 8.96
N ASP A 56 -4.27 -14.60 9.62
CA ASP A 56 -3.26 -13.61 10.00
C ASP A 56 -2.50 -14.12 11.23
N LEU A 57 -1.19 -14.32 11.07
CA LEU A 57 -0.32 -14.84 12.13
C LEU A 57 0.46 -13.74 12.86
N THR A 58 0.25 -12.47 12.52
CA THR A 58 1.02 -11.35 13.07
C THR A 58 0.24 -10.59 14.13
N LEU A 59 -1.05 -10.34 13.89
CA LEU A 59 -1.86 -9.49 14.75
C LEU A 59 -2.67 -10.30 15.77
N VAL A 60 -2.65 -9.84 17.02
CA VAL A 60 -3.67 -10.22 18.01
C VAL A 60 -4.89 -9.33 17.81
N THR A 61 -6.08 -9.90 17.90
CA THR A 61 -7.34 -9.14 17.90
C THR A 61 -8.05 -9.26 19.24
N ALA A 62 -9.02 -8.37 19.51
CA ALA A 62 -9.88 -8.50 20.68
C ALA A 62 -10.60 -9.85 20.72
N GLN A 63 -11.10 -10.32 19.57
CA GLN A 63 -11.75 -11.62 19.44
C GLN A 63 -10.79 -12.77 19.72
N CYS A 64 -9.55 -12.68 19.23
CA CYS A 64 -8.50 -13.65 19.51
C CYS A 64 -8.27 -13.76 21.03
N LEU A 65 -8.12 -12.63 21.73
CA LEU A 65 -7.91 -12.61 23.17
C LEU A 65 -9.11 -13.15 23.96
N THR A 66 -10.34 -12.85 23.54
CA THR A 66 -11.54 -13.42 24.17
C THR A 66 -11.56 -14.94 24.05
N LYS A 67 -11.34 -15.49 22.86
CA LYS A 67 -11.28 -16.95 22.68
C LYS A 67 -10.13 -17.57 23.46
N TRP A 68 -8.97 -16.90 23.47
CA TRP A 68 -7.80 -17.38 24.22
C TRP A 68 -8.06 -17.38 25.74
N SER A 69 -8.75 -16.37 26.28
CA SER A 69 -9.08 -16.30 27.70
C SER A 69 -10.08 -17.37 28.11
N GLU A 70 -11.05 -17.68 27.26
CA GLU A 70 -12.00 -18.78 27.46
C GLU A 70 -11.31 -20.15 27.52
N ILE A 71 -10.34 -20.39 26.61
CA ILE A 71 -9.61 -21.65 26.53
C ILE A 71 -8.61 -21.79 27.69
N SER A 72 -7.80 -20.75 27.94
CA SER A 72 -6.78 -20.76 28.99
C SER A 72 -7.34 -20.65 30.40
N LYS A 73 -8.55 -20.12 30.57
CA LYS A 73 -9.15 -19.74 31.86
C LYS A 73 -8.21 -18.87 32.71
N ASN A 74 -7.33 -18.11 32.06
CA ASN A 74 -6.35 -17.28 32.73
C ASN A 74 -6.99 -15.98 33.22
N ASN A 75 -6.95 -15.74 34.52
CA ASN A 75 -7.58 -14.58 35.16
C ASN A 75 -7.04 -13.23 34.63
N ASP A 76 -5.76 -13.17 34.25
CA ASP A 76 -5.16 -11.94 33.74
C ASP A 76 -5.65 -11.64 32.33
N LEU A 77 -5.76 -12.67 31.47
CA LEU A 77 -6.36 -12.51 30.14
C LEU A 77 -7.84 -12.15 30.20
N ILE A 78 -8.59 -12.74 31.14
CA ILE A 78 -10.00 -12.39 31.36
C ILE A 78 -10.12 -10.91 31.72
N LYS A 79 -9.36 -10.44 32.71
CA LYS A 79 -9.34 -9.01 33.11
C LYS A 79 -8.91 -8.11 31.95
N LEU A 80 -7.86 -8.49 31.24
CA LEU A 80 -7.34 -7.74 30.09
C LEU A 80 -8.38 -7.61 28.98
N SER A 81 -9.17 -8.65 28.72
CA SER A 81 -10.21 -8.65 27.68
C SER A 81 -11.42 -7.76 28.05
N GLN A 82 -11.65 -7.50 29.34
CA GLN A 82 -12.79 -6.72 29.83
C GLN A 82 -12.49 -5.21 29.93
N ASP A 83 -11.23 -4.82 30.18
CA ASP A 83 -10.84 -3.42 30.24
C ASP A 83 -10.41 -2.85 28.87
N LYS A 84 -11.18 -1.90 28.34
CA LYS A 84 -10.95 -1.34 27.00
C LYS A 84 -9.59 -0.66 26.85
N GLN A 85 -9.10 0.03 27.89
CA GLN A 85 -7.86 0.79 27.80
C GLN A 85 -6.63 -0.13 27.82
N THR A 86 -6.64 -1.13 28.71
CA THR A 86 -5.59 -2.14 28.81
C THR A 86 -5.57 -3.02 27.57
N LEU A 87 -6.74 -3.46 27.09
CA LEU A 87 -6.87 -4.21 25.84
C LEU A 87 -6.23 -3.46 24.66
N ARG A 88 -6.61 -2.19 24.44
CA ARG A 88 -6.04 -1.36 23.37
C ARG A 88 -4.52 -1.22 23.50
N SER A 89 -4.02 -1.06 24.72
CA SER A 89 -2.58 -0.93 24.98
C SER A 89 -1.84 -2.24 24.70
N TYR A 90 -2.44 -3.38 25.05
CA TYR A 90 -1.88 -4.70 24.78
C TYR A 90 -1.80 -4.99 23.27
N LEU A 91 -2.90 -4.76 22.54
CA LEU A 91 -2.99 -5.00 21.10
C LEU A 91 -1.98 -4.16 20.27
N LYS A 92 -1.54 -3.01 20.79
CA LYS A 92 -0.52 -2.17 20.15
C LYS A 92 0.92 -2.64 20.39
N ARG A 93 1.14 -3.57 21.33
CA ARG A 93 2.48 -3.96 21.80
C ARG A 93 2.79 -5.43 21.61
N HIS A 94 1.78 -6.28 21.39
CA HIS A 94 1.96 -7.73 21.33
C HIS A 94 1.46 -8.28 20.00
N GLN A 95 2.25 -9.19 19.44
CA GLN A 95 1.88 -10.02 18.30
C GLN A 95 1.34 -11.37 18.79
N LEU A 96 0.81 -12.14 17.85
CA LEU A 96 0.27 -13.47 18.15
C LEU A 96 1.32 -14.35 18.84
N THR A 97 2.56 -14.34 18.36
CA THR A 97 3.66 -15.10 18.97
C THR A 97 3.90 -14.72 20.44
N ASP A 98 3.73 -13.44 20.80
CA ASP A 98 3.88 -13.01 22.20
C ASP A 98 2.73 -13.54 23.07
N LEU A 99 1.51 -13.59 22.55
CA LEU A 99 0.36 -14.21 23.23
C LEU A 99 0.62 -15.70 23.50
N LEU A 100 1.11 -16.43 22.48
CA LEU A 100 1.40 -17.86 22.59
C LEU A 100 2.52 -18.16 23.60
N VAL A 101 3.54 -17.30 23.67
CA VAL A 101 4.65 -17.45 24.62
C VAL A 101 4.23 -17.09 26.04
N ASN A 102 3.51 -15.99 26.22
CA ASN A 102 3.14 -15.48 27.55
C ASN A 102 2.00 -16.28 28.19
N TYR A 103 1.11 -16.85 27.38
CA TYR A 103 -0.07 -17.58 27.84
C TYR A 103 -0.22 -18.92 27.11
N PRO A 104 0.73 -19.85 27.28
CA PRO A 104 0.68 -21.15 26.63
C PRO A 104 -0.50 -21.97 27.16
N VAL A 105 -1.27 -22.55 26.25
CA VAL A 105 -2.42 -23.40 26.58
C VAL A 105 -2.51 -24.57 25.59
N PRO A 106 -2.89 -25.79 26.03
CA PRO A 106 -3.22 -26.86 25.10
C PRO A 106 -4.41 -26.47 24.23
N LEU A 107 -4.25 -26.55 22.90
CA LEU A 107 -5.27 -26.22 21.92
C LEU A 107 -5.55 -27.45 21.07
N ASN A 108 -6.81 -27.64 20.70
CA ASN A 108 -7.07 -28.41 19.49
C ASN A 108 -6.83 -27.52 18.24
N PRO A 109 -6.54 -28.12 17.07
CA PRO A 109 -6.26 -27.38 15.83
C PRO A 109 -7.35 -26.38 15.42
N GLN A 110 -8.63 -26.77 15.56
CA GLN A 110 -9.74 -25.91 15.16
C GLN A 110 -9.88 -24.69 16.08
N GLN A 111 -9.63 -24.85 17.38
CA GLN A 111 -9.62 -23.74 18.34
C GLN A 111 -8.59 -22.69 17.97
N LEU A 112 -7.40 -23.09 17.51
CA LEU A 112 -6.39 -22.16 17.01
C LEU A 112 -6.94 -21.36 15.82
N ILE A 113 -7.42 -22.04 14.78
CA ILE A 113 -7.94 -21.39 13.57
C ILE A 113 -9.11 -20.45 13.89
N ASP A 114 -10.05 -20.88 14.72
CA ASP A 114 -11.20 -20.10 15.12
C ASP A 114 -10.81 -18.83 15.91
N SER A 115 -9.65 -18.86 16.59
CA SER A 115 -9.12 -17.72 17.34
C SER A 115 -8.47 -16.66 16.46
N LEU A 116 -8.09 -17.01 15.22
CA LEU A 116 -7.34 -16.14 14.32
C LEU A 116 -8.28 -15.36 13.41
N ARG A 117 -7.87 -14.15 13.04
CA ARG A 117 -8.56 -13.39 11.99
C ARG A 117 -8.15 -13.92 10.61
N PRO A 118 -8.99 -13.74 9.58
CA PRO A 118 -8.60 -14.08 8.23
C PRO A 118 -7.43 -13.23 7.73
N LEU A 119 -6.51 -13.86 6.98
CA LEU A 119 -5.45 -13.18 6.25
C LEU A 119 -6.08 -12.23 5.22
N GLN A 120 -5.67 -10.97 5.26
CA GLN A 120 -6.23 -9.94 4.39
C GLN A 120 -5.36 -9.75 3.13
N PRO A 121 -5.98 -9.49 1.97
CA PRO A 121 -5.23 -9.06 0.81
C PRO A 121 -4.63 -7.66 1.02
N ARG A 122 -3.56 -7.36 0.27
CA ARG A 122 -2.96 -6.02 0.21
C ARG A 122 -3.15 -5.43 -1.18
N LEU A 123 -3.47 -4.15 -1.22
CA LEU A 123 -3.67 -3.42 -2.47
C LEU A 123 -2.32 -2.88 -2.97
N TYR A 124 -2.11 -3.00 -4.27
CA TYR A 124 -0.97 -2.42 -4.99
C TYR A 124 -1.49 -1.72 -6.23
N ASP A 125 -0.99 -0.51 -6.49
CA ASP A 125 -1.31 0.21 -7.71
C ASP A 125 -0.61 -0.43 -8.91
N ILE A 126 -1.31 -0.45 -10.05
CA ILE A 126 -0.75 -0.96 -11.29
C ILE A 126 0.22 0.09 -11.86
N ALA A 127 1.40 -0.37 -12.26
CA ALA A 127 2.50 0.44 -12.75
C ALA A 127 2.67 0.42 -14.28
N ASN A 128 1.69 -0.11 -15.02
CA ASN A 128 1.63 -0.11 -16.47
C ASN A 128 0.20 0.13 -17.00
N SER A 129 0.10 0.58 -18.25
CA SER A 129 -1.17 0.60 -18.97
C SER A 129 -1.39 -0.74 -19.68
N THR A 130 -2.56 -1.34 -19.45
CA THR A 130 -3.01 -2.55 -20.16
C THR A 130 -3.32 -2.30 -21.64
N ARG A 131 -3.38 -1.03 -22.08
CA ARG A 131 -3.47 -0.68 -23.50
C ARG A 131 -2.13 -0.86 -24.21
N GLN A 132 -1.03 -0.61 -23.51
CA GLN A 132 0.32 -0.76 -24.05
C GLN A 132 0.84 -2.19 -23.89
N ILE A 133 0.54 -2.84 -22.75
CA ILE A 133 1.01 -4.19 -22.43
C ILE A 133 -0.19 -5.03 -21.98
N GLN A 134 -0.68 -5.92 -22.84
CA GLN A 134 -2.00 -6.57 -22.66
C GLN A 134 -1.98 -7.79 -21.74
N ASP A 135 -0.83 -8.46 -21.60
CA ASP A 135 -0.66 -9.74 -20.93
C ASP A 135 0.15 -9.66 -19.63
N GLU A 136 0.56 -8.45 -19.22
CA GLU A 136 1.35 -8.22 -18.02
C GLU A 136 0.71 -7.17 -17.10
N LEU A 137 0.90 -7.36 -15.80
CA LEU A 137 0.62 -6.37 -14.78
C LEU A 137 1.90 -6.09 -14.01
N HIS A 138 2.31 -4.83 -14.01
CA HIS A 138 3.49 -4.34 -13.31
C HIS A 138 3.08 -3.76 -11.97
N LEU A 139 3.87 -4.03 -10.94
CA LEU A 139 3.70 -3.48 -9.59
C LEU A 139 5.00 -2.82 -9.16
N THR A 140 4.90 -1.75 -8.37
CA THR A 140 6.04 -1.18 -7.65
C THR A 140 5.91 -1.54 -6.19
N VAL A 141 6.77 -2.44 -5.70
CA VAL A 141 6.65 -3.02 -4.35
C VAL A 141 7.86 -2.65 -3.52
N GLU A 142 7.65 -1.89 -2.45
CA GLU A 142 8.67 -1.72 -1.41
C GLU A 142 8.61 -2.87 -0.42
N LYS A 143 9.78 -3.41 -0.06
CA LYS A 143 9.90 -4.38 1.03
C LYS A 143 9.59 -3.69 2.36
N TYR A 144 8.33 -3.76 2.77
CA TYR A 144 7.88 -3.15 4.02
C TYR A 144 8.53 -3.80 5.25
N GLN A 145 9.25 -3.00 6.04
CA GLN A 145 9.84 -3.37 7.31
C GLN A 145 9.44 -2.37 8.39
N TYR A 146 9.16 -2.85 9.59
CA TYR A 146 8.69 -2.00 10.68
C TYR A 146 9.22 -2.48 12.02
N LEU A 147 9.36 -1.56 12.98
CA LEU A 147 9.69 -1.91 14.35
C LEU A 147 8.40 -2.22 15.12
N TRP A 148 8.37 -3.37 15.80
CA TRP A 148 7.30 -3.75 16.71
C TRP A 148 7.89 -4.17 18.05
N SER A 149 7.61 -3.39 19.10
CA SER A 149 8.18 -3.60 20.44
C SER A 149 9.70 -3.81 20.44
N GLY A 150 10.42 -2.99 19.64
CA GLY A 150 11.87 -3.02 19.51
C GLY A 150 12.44 -4.10 18.59
N LYS A 151 11.60 -4.96 18.01
CA LYS A 151 12.02 -5.99 17.05
C LYS A 151 11.70 -5.55 15.63
N LEU A 152 12.64 -5.73 14.70
CA LEU A 152 12.39 -5.53 13.28
C LEU A 152 11.50 -6.65 12.74
N GLN A 153 10.41 -6.28 12.10
CA GLN A 153 9.41 -7.16 11.51
C GLN A 153 9.30 -6.87 10.02
N ASN A 154 8.87 -7.88 9.26
CA ASN A 154 8.64 -7.74 7.82
C ASN A 154 7.15 -7.83 7.51
N GLY A 155 6.67 -7.02 6.57
CA GLY A 155 5.32 -7.13 6.05
C GLY A 155 5.14 -8.46 5.30
N ILE A 156 4.04 -9.17 5.56
CA ILE A 156 3.77 -10.48 4.93
C ILE A 156 3.72 -10.35 3.40
N CYS A 157 2.89 -9.43 2.88
CA CYS A 157 2.63 -9.36 1.43
C CYS A 157 3.82 -8.83 0.63
N SER A 158 4.50 -7.80 1.12
CA SER A 158 5.71 -7.28 0.46
C SER A 158 6.81 -8.34 0.44
N THR A 159 7.04 -9.03 1.56
CA THR A 159 8.02 -10.13 1.61
C THR A 159 7.66 -11.27 0.68
N TYR A 160 6.36 -11.63 0.62
CA TYR A 160 5.86 -12.64 -0.30
C TYR A 160 6.14 -12.26 -1.76
N LEU A 161 5.78 -11.04 -2.17
CA LEU A 161 6.02 -10.55 -3.53
C LEU A 161 7.51 -10.36 -3.87
N THR A 162 8.36 -10.04 -2.91
CA THR A 162 9.81 -9.89 -3.17
C THR A 162 10.57 -11.22 -3.19
N ASN A 163 9.94 -12.31 -2.76
CA ASN A 163 10.55 -13.64 -2.68
C ASN A 163 9.92 -14.64 -3.67
N ILE A 164 8.92 -14.23 -4.44
CA ILE A 164 8.31 -15.08 -5.45
C ILE A 164 9.31 -15.32 -6.58
N GLU A 165 9.35 -16.56 -7.09
CA GLU A 165 10.20 -16.95 -8.20
C GLU A 165 9.41 -17.04 -9.51
N GLU A 166 10.13 -16.98 -10.64
CA GLU A 166 9.53 -17.15 -11.96
C GLU A 166 8.79 -18.49 -12.07
N GLY A 167 7.56 -18.45 -12.59
CA GLY A 167 6.71 -19.63 -12.73
C GLY A 167 5.78 -19.90 -11.54
N GLU A 168 5.95 -19.20 -10.40
CA GLU A 168 4.98 -19.28 -9.31
C GLU A 168 3.68 -18.54 -9.62
N HIS A 169 2.59 -18.97 -8.97
CA HIS A 169 1.25 -18.41 -9.17
C HIS A 169 0.83 -17.49 -8.03
N LEU A 170 0.27 -16.33 -8.38
CA LEU A 170 -0.30 -15.37 -7.44
C LEU A 170 -1.82 -15.42 -7.46
N LEU A 171 -2.43 -15.34 -6.27
CA LEU A 171 -3.86 -15.08 -6.13
C LEU A 171 -4.09 -13.57 -6.09
N VAL A 172 -4.66 -13.05 -7.17
CA VAL A 172 -4.95 -11.61 -7.32
C VAL A 172 -6.41 -11.37 -7.68
N PHE A 173 -6.91 -10.18 -7.35
CA PHE A 173 -8.23 -9.71 -7.79
C PHE A 173 -8.17 -8.23 -8.19
N PRO A 174 -9.03 -7.79 -9.13
CA PRO A 174 -9.02 -6.41 -9.60
C PRO A 174 -9.54 -5.45 -8.51
N HIS A 175 -8.92 -4.27 -8.40
CA HIS A 175 -9.37 -3.18 -7.54
C HIS A 175 -9.55 -1.91 -8.37
N HIS A 176 -10.81 -1.55 -8.66
CA HIS A 176 -11.11 -0.39 -9.49
C HIS A 176 -11.17 0.92 -8.68
N ASN A 177 -10.29 1.88 -9.01
CA ASN A 177 -10.23 3.17 -8.34
C ASN A 177 -10.88 4.29 -9.17
N LYS A 178 -12.22 4.36 -9.08
CA LYS A 178 -13.06 5.30 -9.85
C LYS A 178 -12.66 6.78 -9.74
N ARG A 179 -11.85 7.18 -8.76
CA ARG A 179 -11.46 8.58 -8.52
C ARG A 179 -10.02 8.88 -8.93
N PHE A 180 -9.27 7.92 -9.45
CA PHE A 180 -7.84 8.08 -9.71
C PHE A 180 -7.48 7.71 -11.16
N HIS A 181 -8.20 8.27 -12.12
CA HIS A 181 -7.93 8.09 -13.54
C HIS A 181 -7.60 9.43 -14.20
N LEU A 182 -6.96 9.37 -15.37
CA LEU A 182 -6.72 10.54 -16.23
C LEU A 182 -8.03 11.30 -16.52
N PRO A 183 -7.96 12.63 -16.72
CA PRO A 183 -9.15 13.41 -17.06
C PRO A 183 -9.73 12.96 -18.40
N THR A 184 -11.03 13.11 -18.59
CA THR A 184 -11.65 12.84 -19.91
C THR A 184 -11.28 13.89 -20.94
N ASN A 185 -11.05 15.14 -20.51
CA ASN A 185 -10.53 16.19 -21.37
C ASN A 185 -9.05 15.91 -21.68
N GLN A 186 -8.76 15.75 -22.97
CA GLN A 186 -7.43 15.47 -23.51
C GLN A 186 -6.46 16.66 -23.42
N ASN A 187 -6.99 17.88 -23.29
CA ASN A 187 -6.20 19.12 -23.22
C ASN A 187 -5.98 19.62 -21.78
N SER A 188 -6.52 18.92 -20.77
CA SER A 188 -6.31 19.30 -19.38
C SER A 188 -4.87 19.00 -18.96
N PRO A 189 -4.10 19.99 -18.45
CA PRO A 189 -2.77 19.73 -17.90
C PRO A 189 -2.84 18.81 -16.68
N ILE A 190 -1.74 18.12 -16.38
CA ILE A 190 -1.69 17.11 -15.33
C ILE A 190 -0.48 17.37 -14.44
N ILE A 191 -0.72 17.52 -13.14
CA ILE A 191 0.34 17.58 -12.12
C ILE A 191 0.29 16.29 -11.31
N LEU A 192 1.39 15.54 -11.35
CA LEU A 192 1.58 14.26 -10.68
C LEU A 192 2.56 14.48 -9.53
N ILE A 193 2.17 14.18 -8.29
CA ILE A 193 3.04 14.31 -7.13
C ILE A 193 3.10 12.96 -6.42
N ALA A 194 4.26 12.32 -6.46
CA ALA A 194 4.49 11.00 -5.90
C ALA A 194 5.51 11.04 -4.76
N ASP A 195 5.27 10.17 -3.78
CA ASP A 195 6.22 9.85 -2.73
C ASP A 195 6.53 8.34 -2.76
N GLY A 196 7.79 7.98 -3.01
CA GLY A 196 8.26 6.61 -3.11
C GLY A 196 7.45 5.77 -4.09
N THR A 197 6.95 4.63 -3.61
CA THR A 197 6.12 3.69 -4.38
C THR A 197 4.84 4.30 -4.94
N GLY A 198 4.43 5.48 -4.48
CA GLY A 198 3.32 6.24 -5.05
C GLY A 198 3.54 6.68 -6.51
N VAL A 199 4.74 6.48 -7.05
CA VAL A 199 5.03 6.67 -8.48
C VAL A 199 4.37 5.62 -9.38
N ALA A 200 4.01 4.44 -8.85
CA ALA A 200 3.42 3.34 -9.61
C ALA A 200 2.30 3.76 -10.57
N PRO A 201 1.18 4.35 -10.10
CA PRO A 201 0.09 4.73 -11.00
C PRO A 201 0.50 5.79 -12.04
N PHE A 202 1.52 6.61 -11.76
CA PHE A 202 2.00 7.64 -12.68
C PHE A 202 2.83 7.06 -13.82
N ARG A 203 3.52 5.95 -13.59
CA ARG A 203 4.12 5.17 -14.68
C ARG A 203 3.03 4.63 -15.61
N ALA A 204 1.95 4.07 -15.06
CA ALA A 204 0.81 3.65 -15.86
C ALA A 204 0.15 4.82 -16.61
N PHE A 205 0.03 6.00 -15.98
CA PHE A 205 -0.49 7.19 -16.65
C PHE A 205 0.38 7.62 -17.83
N MET A 206 1.71 7.66 -17.70
CA MET A 206 2.57 8.04 -18.81
C MET A 206 2.46 7.09 -20.00
N GLN A 207 2.33 5.78 -19.73
CA GLN A 207 2.06 4.78 -20.76
C GLN A 207 0.71 5.00 -21.45
N GLU A 208 -0.34 5.28 -20.67
CA GLU A 208 -1.66 5.59 -21.18
C GLU A 208 -1.66 6.88 -22.04
N ILE A 209 -0.98 7.94 -21.57
CA ILE A 209 -0.81 9.22 -22.29
C ILE A 209 -0.07 9.00 -23.60
N SER A 210 1.02 8.23 -23.59
CA SER A 210 1.80 7.91 -24.80
C SER A 210 1.00 7.09 -25.82
N SER A 211 -0.05 6.38 -25.39
CA SER A 211 -0.91 5.57 -26.26
C SER A 211 -2.05 6.36 -26.92
N ASP A 212 -2.37 7.57 -26.43
CA ASP A 212 -3.45 8.42 -26.96
C ASP A 212 -2.88 9.56 -27.82
N PRO A 213 -2.94 9.46 -29.17
CA PRO A 213 -2.37 10.47 -30.06
C PRO A 213 -3.12 11.82 -30.02
N ASN A 214 -4.30 11.88 -29.39
CA ASN A 214 -5.10 13.11 -29.32
C ASN A 214 -4.90 13.85 -27.99
N ARG A 215 -4.14 13.29 -27.05
CA ARG A 215 -3.90 13.90 -25.74
C ARG A 215 -2.72 14.85 -25.78
N GLU A 216 -2.90 16.03 -25.19
CA GLU A 216 -1.82 17.00 -25.01
C GLU A 216 -0.81 16.51 -23.96
N HIS A 217 0.48 16.67 -24.24
CA HIS A 217 1.58 16.30 -23.36
C HIS A 217 1.96 17.46 -22.42
N SER A 218 0.99 17.89 -21.62
CA SER A 218 1.15 18.89 -20.56
C SER A 218 1.17 18.18 -19.20
N VAL A 219 2.29 17.52 -18.88
CA VAL A 219 2.49 16.71 -17.67
C VAL A 219 3.67 17.23 -16.85
N TRP A 220 3.44 17.50 -15.57
CA TRP A 220 4.47 17.84 -14.61
C TRP A 220 4.52 16.77 -13.52
N LEU A 221 5.65 16.08 -13.40
CA LEU A 221 5.91 15.11 -12.35
C LEU A 221 6.80 15.72 -11.25
N ILE A 222 6.37 15.58 -10.00
CA ILE A 222 7.15 15.90 -8.80
C ILE A 222 7.35 14.60 -8.02
N LEU A 223 8.60 14.16 -7.87
CA LEU A 223 8.96 12.95 -7.12
C LEU A 223 9.64 13.31 -5.80
N ARG A 224 9.21 12.66 -4.72
CA ARG A 224 9.94 12.62 -3.47
C ARG A 224 10.43 11.19 -3.22
N GLU A 225 11.73 11.06 -2.98
CA GLU A 225 12.41 9.79 -2.73
C GLU A 225 13.40 9.94 -1.56
N ARG A 226 13.99 8.84 -1.09
CA ARG A 226 15.00 8.89 -0.02
C ARG A 226 16.34 9.41 -0.54
N THR A 227 16.97 8.69 -1.47
CA THR A 227 18.28 9.04 -2.04
C THR A 227 18.26 9.04 -3.57
N PHE A 228 19.05 9.90 -4.20
CA PHE A 228 19.18 9.96 -5.66
C PHE A 228 19.80 8.69 -6.24
N LEU A 229 20.79 8.12 -5.55
CA LEU A 229 21.56 6.99 -6.07
C LEU A 229 20.81 5.66 -5.99
N ASN A 230 19.99 5.45 -4.96
CA ASN A 230 19.38 4.13 -4.71
C ASN A 230 17.86 4.12 -4.91
N ASP A 231 17.19 5.26 -4.75
CA ASP A 231 15.72 5.31 -4.67
C ASP A 231 15.08 6.08 -5.83
N PHE A 232 15.83 6.55 -6.84
CA PHE A 232 15.23 7.22 -7.99
C PHE A 232 14.53 6.21 -8.93
N LEU A 233 13.33 5.78 -8.53
CA LEU A 233 12.52 4.79 -9.21
C LEU A 233 12.21 5.22 -10.66
N TYR A 234 12.44 4.30 -11.61
CA TYR A 234 12.20 4.49 -13.05
C TYR A 234 12.94 5.69 -13.68
N GLN A 235 14.09 6.08 -13.12
CA GLN A 235 14.89 7.24 -13.58
C GLN A 235 15.07 7.31 -15.11
N THR A 236 15.43 6.19 -15.74
CA THR A 236 15.68 6.13 -17.19
C THR A 236 14.40 6.39 -17.99
N GLU A 237 13.26 5.88 -17.54
CA GLU A 237 11.95 6.11 -18.18
C GLU A 237 11.55 7.59 -18.09
N TRP A 238 11.70 8.23 -16.92
CA TRP A 238 11.39 9.66 -16.78
C TRP A 238 12.27 10.55 -17.65
N ARG A 239 13.56 10.22 -17.74
CA ARG A 239 14.50 10.94 -18.61
C ARG A 239 14.12 10.79 -20.08
N GLN A 240 13.71 9.60 -20.49
CA GLN A 240 13.25 9.35 -21.86
C GLN A 240 11.97 10.13 -22.15
N HIS A 241 11.00 10.12 -21.23
CA HIS A 241 9.76 10.90 -21.40
C HIS A 241 9.98 12.41 -21.51
N LEU A 242 10.98 12.98 -20.80
CA LEU A 242 11.38 14.38 -20.98
C LEU A 242 11.97 14.64 -22.37
N GLN A 243 12.82 13.73 -22.85
CA GLN A 243 13.47 13.86 -24.16
C GLN A 243 12.47 13.76 -25.31
N ASP A 244 11.48 12.87 -25.17
CA ASP A 244 10.42 12.65 -26.17
C ASP A 244 9.31 13.72 -26.11
N GLY A 245 9.35 14.61 -25.12
CA GLY A 245 8.33 15.64 -24.91
C GLY A 245 7.01 15.13 -24.34
N LEU A 246 6.94 13.86 -23.91
CA LEU A 246 5.78 13.28 -23.23
C LEU A 246 5.61 13.85 -21.81
N LEU A 247 6.73 14.03 -21.10
CA LEU A 247 6.79 14.69 -19.80
C LEU A 247 7.29 16.11 -20.03
N SER A 248 6.48 17.12 -19.72
CA SER A 248 6.87 18.53 -19.92
C SER A 248 7.86 18.99 -18.85
N ARG A 249 7.74 18.44 -17.64
CA ARG A 249 8.53 18.88 -16.49
C ARG A 249 8.71 17.78 -15.45
N LEU A 250 9.90 17.70 -14.88
CA LEU A 250 10.25 16.82 -13.77
C LEU A 250 10.98 17.62 -12.69
N ASP A 251 10.47 17.55 -11.46
CA ASP A 251 11.17 18.01 -10.27
C ASP A 251 11.32 16.87 -9.27
N THR A 252 12.44 16.84 -8.56
CA THR A 252 12.75 15.77 -7.60
C THR A 252 13.20 16.34 -6.25
N SER A 253 12.82 15.64 -5.18
CA SER A 253 13.26 15.85 -3.80
C SER A 253 13.82 14.53 -3.26
N PHE A 254 15.05 14.56 -2.74
CA PHE A 254 15.70 13.41 -2.11
C PHE A 254 15.90 13.70 -0.63
N SER A 255 15.05 13.14 0.23
CA SER A 255 14.92 13.57 1.62
C SER A 255 16.13 13.23 2.50
N GLU A 256 16.97 12.28 2.09
CA GLU A 256 18.20 11.95 2.82
C GLU A 256 19.43 12.68 2.24
N ASP A 257 19.41 13.03 0.95
CA ASP A 257 20.50 13.81 0.33
C ASP A 257 20.39 15.31 0.65
N ILE A 258 19.16 15.85 0.59
CA ILE A 258 18.86 17.26 0.89
C ILE A 258 17.59 17.33 1.77
N PRO A 259 17.72 17.13 3.09
CA PRO A 259 16.58 17.01 4.01
C PRO A 259 15.64 18.22 4.06
N VAL A 260 16.14 19.41 3.70
CA VAL A 260 15.38 20.66 3.76
C VAL A 260 14.42 20.82 2.57
N LYS A 261 14.67 20.13 1.45
CA LYS A 261 13.90 20.36 0.22
C LYS A 261 12.68 19.44 0.17
N SER A 262 11.53 19.90 0.69
CA SER A 262 10.27 19.14 0.63
C SER A 262 9.52 19.32 -0.71
N ILE A 263 8.45 18.54 -0.93
CA ILE A 263 7.51 18.75 -2.04
C ILE A 263 6.92 20.17 -2.00
N TYR A 264 6.57 20.66 -0.80
CA TYR A 264 6.05 22.01 -0.64
C TYR A 264 7.07 23.06 -1.09
N ASN A 265 8.36 22.90 -0.77
CA ASN A 265 9.40 23.82 -1.24
C ASN A 265 9.54 23.82 -2.76
N ILE A 266 9.42 22.65 -3.42
CA ILE A 266 9.40 22.59 -4.89
C ILE A 266 8.23 23.41 -5.46
N ILE A 267 7.04 23.30 -4.85
CA ILE A 267 5.86 24.05 -5.27
C ILE A 267 6.05 25.55 -5.03
N GLU A 268 6.58 25.93 -3.87
CA GLU A 268 6.86 27.32 -3.48
C GLU A 268 7.90 27.97 -4.39
N ASP A 269 9.02 27.29 -4.67
CA ASP A 269 10.06 27.74 -5.61
C ASP A 269 9.51 27.93 -7.04
N ASN A 270 8.37 27.32 -7.37
CA ASN A 270 7.74 27.33 -8.68
C ASN A 270 6.29 27.83 -8.65
N GLU A 271 5.98 28.71 -7.69
CA GLU A 271 4.62 29.14 -7.37
C GLU A 271 3.84 29.63 -8.60
N ASP A 272 4.43 30.49 -9.42
CA ASP A 272 3.79 31.04 -10.62
C ASP A 272 3.45 29.95 -11.64
N THR A 273 4.35 28.99 -11.84
CA THR A 273 4.12 27.86 -12.76
C THR A 273 3.00 26.98 -12.22
N PHE A 274 3.05 26.63 -10.93
CA PHE A 274 2.04 25.80 -10.28
C PHE A 274 0.66 26.44 -10.36
N LYS A 275 0.53 27.72 -9.98
CA LYS A 275 -0.73 28.47 -10.11
C LYS A 275 -1.18 28.57 -11.56
N GLY A 276 -0.27 28.83 -12.49
CA GLY A 276 -0.57 28.90 -13.92
C GLY A 276 -1.24 27.62 -14.43
N TRP A 277 -0.68 26.46 -14.09
CA TRP A 277 -1.25 25.17 -14.47
C TRP A 277 -2.61 24.93 -13.81
N LEU A 278 -2.75 25.19 -12.51
CA LEU A 278 -4.03 25.03 -11.82
C LEU A 278 -5.14 25.92 -12.41
N ASN A 279 -4.79 27.17 -12.76
CA ASN A 279 -5.69 28.12 -13.42
C ASN A 279 -6.04 27.70 -14.86
N ALA A 280 -5.12 27.04 -15.56
CA ALA A 280 -5.34 26.45 -16.88
C ALA A 280 -6.21 25.17 -16.85
N GLY A 281 -6.76 24.81 -15.69
CA GLY A 281 -7.64 23.64 -15.57
C GLY A 281 -6.91 22.34 -15.26
N ALA A 282 -5.67 22.40 -14.74
CA ALA A 282 -4.92 21.19 -14.42
C ALA A 282 -5.63 20.27 -13.41
N HIS A 283 -5.42 18.97 -13.57
CA HIS A 283 -5.75 17.96 -12.57
C HIS A 283 -4.51 17.67 -11.71
N LEU A 284 -4.68 17.66 -10.39
CA LEU A 284 -3.62 17.39 -9.41
C LEU A 284 -3.81 16.00 -8.82
N TYR A 285 -2.80 15.14 -8.98
CA TYR A 285 -2.79 13.78 -8.47
C TYR A 285 -1.72 13.63 -7.38
N LEU A 286 -2.12 13.10 -6.23
CA LEU A 286 -1.27 12.81 -5.09
C LEU A 286 -1.25 11.30 -4.84
N SER A 287 -0.08 10.66 -4.82
CA SER A 287 0.02 9.23 -4.49
C SER A 287 1.27 8.88 -3.69
N GLY A 288 1.10 8.01 -2.69
CA GLY A 288 2.16 7.61 -1.75
C GLY A 288 1.77 7.84 -0.29
N HIS A 289 2.76 8.16 0.56
CA HIS A 289 2.60 8.18 2.02
C HIS A 289 1.52 9.17 2.50
N LYS A 290 0.51 8.65 3.20
CA LYS A 290 -0.65 9.42 3.67
C LYS A 290 -0.29 10.68 4.46
N ASP A 291 0.59 10.56 5.46
CA ASP A 291 0.91 11.69 6.34
C ASP A 291 1.57 12.86 5.58
N ILE A 292 2.40 12.57 4.58
CA ILE A 292 3.06 13.58 3.75
C ILE A 292 2.01 14.35 2.96
N PHE A 293 1.07 13.66 2.33
CA PHE A 293 0.04 14.29 1.51
C PHE A 293 -1.10 14.92 2.30
N ASP A 294 -1.41 14.41 3.50
CA ASP A 294 -2.31 15.09 4.44
C ASP A 294 -1.69 16.44 4.86
N HIS A 295 -0.41 16.45 5.24
CA HIS A 295 0.29 17.69 5.61
C HIS A 295 0.44 18.67 4.42
N LEU A 296 0.77 18.18 3.22
CA LEU A 296 0.86 19.00 2.02
C LEU A 296 -0.49 19.64 1.69
N THR A 297 -1.57 18.86 1.74
CA THR A 297 -2.94 19.33 1.46
C THR A 297 -3.36 20.39 2.46
N GLU A 298 -3.12 20.15 3.75
CA GLU A 298 -3.41 21.11 4.81
C GLU A 298 -2.67 22.43 4.57
N THR A 299 -1.35 22.35 4.35
CA THR A 299 -0.49 23.52 4.10
C THR A 299 -0.96 24.32 2.89
N LEU A 300 -1.19 23.68 1.73
CA LEU A 300 -1.65 24.36 0.51
C LEU A 300 -3.07 24.92 0.65
N SER A 301 -3.95 24.27 1.40
CA SER A 301 -5.32 24.75 1.60
C SER A 301 -5.40 26.01 2.47
N HIS A 302 -4.45 26.19 3.39
CA HIS A 302 -4.41 27.32 4.33
C HIS A 302 -3.48 28.45 3.92
N ALA A 303 -2.50 28.18 3.04
CA ALA A 303 -1.63 29.20 2.49
C ALA A 303 -2.45 30.22 1.69
N SER A 304 -2.35 31.50 2.07
CA SER A 304 -3.09 32.62 1.43
C SER A 304 -2.92 32.64 -0.08
N SER A 305 -1.70 32.36 -0.55
CA SER A 305 -1.33 32.21 -1.96
C SER A 305 -2.15 31.21 -2.76
N TYR A 306 -2.58 30.09 -2.14
CA TYR A 306 -3.19 28.96 -2.86
C TYR A 306 -4.65 28.71 -2.47
N SER A 307 -5.09 29.17 -1.30
CA SER A 307 -6.40 28.87 -0.70
C SER A 307 -7.60 28.96 -1.66
N HIS A 308 -7.70 30.04 -2.45
CA HIS A 308 -8.78 30.23 -3.41
C HIS A 308 -8.75 29.19 -4.54
N ILE A 309 -7.57 28.98 -5.14
CA ILE A 309 -7.37 28.01 -6.23
C ILE A 309 -7.61 26.58 -5.72
N TRP A 310 -7.16 26.28 -4.50
CA TRP A 310 -7.33 24.98 -3.86
C TRP A 310 -8.80 24.63 -3.63
N HIS A 311 -9.59 25.62 -3.20
CA HIS A 311 -11.03 25.46 -3.05
C HIS A 311 -11.71 25.17 -4.40
N GLN A 312 -11.35 25.88 -5.47
CA GLN A 312 -11.86 25.61 -6.82
C GLN A 312 -11.48 24.20 -7.33
N LEU A 313 -10.23 23.79 -7.14
CA LEU A 313 -9.71 22.47 -7.51
C LEU A 313 -10.57 21.36 -6.88
N THR A 314 -10.90 21.52 -5.59
CA THR A 314 -11.72 20.55 -4.84
C THR A 314 -13.18 20.54 -5.32
N GLN A 315 -13.79 21.72 -5.50
CA GLN A 315 -15.18 21.83 -5.98
C GLN A 315 -15.35 21.22 -7.38
N GLN A 316 -14.35 21.39 -8.24
CA GLN A 316 -14.35 20.88 -9.62
C GLN A 316 -13.88 19.43 -9.73
N LYS A 317 -13.60 18.75 -8.59
CA LYS A 317 -13.12 17.35 -8.55
C LYS A 317 -11.85 17.12 -9.37
N ARG A 318 -10.95 18.11 -9.38
CA ARG A 318 -9.65 18.06 -10.04
C ARG A 318 -8.49 17.68 -9.10
N LEU A 319 -8.79 17.45 -7.82
CA LEU A 319 -7.85 16.89 -6.84
C LEU A 319 -8.11 15.38 -6.69
N HIS A 320 -7.10 14.58 -6.99
CA HIS A 320 -7.13 13.12 -6.94
C HIS A 320 -6.11 12.64 -5.92
N ARG A 321 -6.53 11.73 -5.03
CA ARG A 321 -5.69 11.23 -3.95
C ARG A 321 -5.73 9.71 -3.92
N ASN A 322 -4.57 9.08 -3.99
CA ASN A 322 -4.36 7.65 -3.81
C ASN A 322 -3.24 7.43 -2.80
N VAL A 323 -3.61 7.57 -1.53
CA VAL A 323 -2.67 7.62 -0.40
C VAL A 323 -2.91 6.47 0.56
N TYR A 324 -1.84 5.93 1.12
CA TYR A 324 -1.86 4.75 1.99
C TYR A 324 -1.00 4.91 3.24
#